data_AF-A0A8P4K1G3-F1
#
_entry.id   AF-A0A8P4K1G3-F1
#
_cell.length_a   1.000
_cell.length_b   1.000
_cell.length_c   1.000
_cell.angle_alpha   90.00
_cell.angle_beta   90.00
_cell.angle_gamma   90.00
#
_symmetry.space_group_name_H-M   'P 1'
#
loop_
_entity.id
_entity.type
_entity.pdbx_description
1 polymer ?
#
loop_
_entity_poly.entity_id
_entity_poly.type
_entity_poly.pdbx_seq_one_letter_code
_entity_poly.pdbx_strand_id
1 'polypeptide(L)'
;MTLERYVAICMPLQHSEMCSTRRSLHCILIIHSLSSVPTIVVLLIFFASASLSFYKEYKVCSVEMFIFHSWQDHLRSAISQFYFLIMCIIIVFSYVKIMKVAKAASGENKKSTWKGLRTVILHGFQLLLCLIQLFNPFIEGAVLKIDFMLYINVRYFNYITFILAPRCLSPLIYGLRDEKFFNALKYFVLCGLDKNLQP
;
A
#
# COMPACT_ATOMS: atom_id res chain seq x y z
N MET A 1 7.36 3.88 6.05
CA MET A 1 6.85 5.22 5.72
C MET A 1 6.02 5.85 6.85
N THR A 2 4.86 5.32 7.26
CA THR A 2 4.04 5.98 8.32
C THR A 2 4.77 6.10 9.65
N LEU A 3 5.42 5.03 10.11
CA LEU A 3 6.19 5.04 11.35
C LEU A 3 7.38 5.99 11.29
N GLU A 4 8.08 6.04 10.15
CA GLU A 4 9.18 6.99 9.90
C GLU A 4 8.69 8.44 9.97
N ARG A 5 7.52 8.77 9.38
CA ARG A 5 6.90 10.10 9.50
C ARG A 5 6.49 10.41 10.93
N TYR A 6 5.99 9.42 11.66
CA TYR A 6 5.71 9.56 13.08
C TYR A 6 6.98 9.89 13.87
N VAL A 7 8.08 9.13 13.69
CA VAL A 7 9.36 9.39 14.38
C VAL A 7 9.91 10.77 14.00
N ALA A 8 9.89 11.14 12.72
CA ALA A 8 10.38 12.43 12.25
C ALA A 8 9.65 13.63 12.89
N ILE A 9 8.34 13.52 13.10
CA ILE A 9 7.52 14.61 13.63
C ILE A 9 7.46 14.57 15.16
N CYS A 10 7.23 13.40 15.74
CA CYS A 10 7.00 13.24 17.17
C CYS A 10 8.29 13.05 17.98
N MET A 11 9.40 12.63 17.33
CA MET A 11 10.67 12.29 17.99
C MET A 11 11.88 12.75 17.16
N PRO A 12 11.95 14.05 16.75
CA PRO A 12 12.93 14.53 15.78
C PRO A 12 14.39 14.30 16.19
N LEU A 13 14.71 14.39 17.49
CA LEU A 13 16.07 14.19 18.01
C LEU A 13 16.57 12.75 17.86
N GLN A 14 15.66 11.77 17.84
CA GLN A 14 15.99 10.35 17.71
C GLN A 14 15.86 9.85 16.27
N HIS A 15 15.37 10.68 15.36
CA HIS A 15 15.14 10.31 13.97
C HIS A 15 16.43 9.88 13.26
N SER A 16 17.55 10.59 13.47
CA SER A 16 18.85 10.28 12.86
C SER A 16 19.39 8.90 13.28
N GLU A 17 19.19 8.52 14.53
CA GLU A 17 19.62 7.22 15.05
C GLU A 17 18.67 6.10 14.62
N MET A 18 17.35 6.32 14.68
CA MET A 18 16.34 5.31 14.39
C MET A 18 16.16 5.05 12.89
N CYS A 19 16.19 6.10 12.07
CA CYS A 19 15.93 6.04 10.63
C CYS A 19 17.22 6.12 9.79
N SER A 20 18.29 5.46 10.24
CA SER A 20 19.51 5.33 9.45
C SER A 20 19.32 4.39 8.26
N THR A 21 20.05 4.62 7.17
CA THR A 21 19.93 3.81 5.93
C THR A 21 20.05 2.31 6.18
N ARG A 22 21.01 1.89 7.02
CA ARG A 22 21.21 0.48 7.36
C ARG A 22 20.01 -0.13 8.09
N ARG A 23 19.43 0.59 9.06
CA ARG A 23 18.23 0.15 9.79
C ARG A 23 17.01 0.09 8.87
N SER A 24 16.82 1.11 8.02
CA SER A 24 15.75 1.13 7.03
C SER A 24 15.84 -0.05 6.05
N LEU A 25 17.04 -0.38 5.56
CA LEU A 25 17.26 -1.56 4.72
C LEU A 25 16.92 -2.87 5.46
N HIS A 26 17.35 -3.01 6.72
CA HIS A 26 16.99 -4.19 7.52
C HIS A 26 15.47 -4.29 7.72
N CYS A 27 14.78 -3.19 8.01
CA CYS A 27 13.32 -3.17 8.13
C CYS A 27 12.64 -3.56 6.81
N ILE A 28 13.12 -3.06 5.67
CA ILE A 28 12.61 -3.43 4.34
C ILE A 28 12.78 -4.94 4.12
N LEU A 29 13.96 -5.49 4.39
CA LEU A 29 14.22 -6.93 4.27
C LEU A 29 13.28 -7.76 5.17
N ILE A 30 13.10 -7.35 6.43
CA ILE A 30 12.18 -8.03 7.36
C ILE A 30 10.74 -8.01 6.82
N ILE A 31 10.26 -6.85 6.36
CA ILE A 31 8.91 -6.70 5.80
C ILE A 31 8.73 -7.61 4.58
N HIS A 32 9.68 -7.62 3.65
CA HIS A 32 9.62 -8.49 2.47
C HIS A 32 9.65 -9.97 2.83
N SER A 33 10.54 -10.36 3.75
CA SER A 33 10.61 -11.74 4.24
C SER A 33 9.27 -12.17 4.85
N LEU A 34 8.72 -11.40 5.79
CA LEU A 34 7.42 -11.69 6.41
C LEU A 34 6.27 -11.74 5.41
N SER A 35 6.25 -10.81 4.44
CA SER A 35 5.21 -10.74 3.41
C SER A 35 5.28 -11.90 2.42
N SER A 36 6.47 -12.48 2.22
CA SER A 36 6.66 -13.61 1.30
C SER A 36 6.17 -14.94 1.87
N VAL A 37 6.15 -15.10 3.20
CA VAL A 37 5.81 -16.36 3.90
C VAL A 37 4.47 -16.95 3.45
N PRO A 38 3.33 -16.22 3.44
CA PRO A 38 2.06 -16.80 3.00
C PRO A 38 2.09 -17.30 1.56
N THR A 39 2.81 -16.57 0.68
CA THR A 39 2.95 -16.93 -0.73
C THR A 39 3.78 -18.19 -0.89
N ILE A 40 4.90 -18.29 -0.19
CA ILE A 40 5.77 -19.47 -0.20
C ILE A 40 5.00 -20.70 0.29
N VAL A 41 4.26 -20.58 1.39
CA VAL A 41 3.45 -21.69 1.93
C VAL A 41 2.40 -22.17 0.92
N VAL A 42 1.68 -21.25 0.27
CA VAL A 42 0.69 -21.61 -0.77
C VAL A 42 1.36 -22.33 -1.94
N LEU A 43 2.50 -21.82 -2.43
CA LEU A 43 3.24 -22.44 -3.52
C LEU A 43 3.79 -23.83 -3.15
N LEU A 44 4.32 -24.00 -1.94
CA LEU A 44 4.81 -25.29 -1.46
C LEU A 44 3.68 -26.34 -1.42
N ILE A 45 2.51 -25.97 -0.90
CA ILE A 45 1.37 -26.88 -0.89
C ILE A 45 0.90 -27.17 -2.32
N PHE A 46 0.86 -26.17 -3.19
CA PHE A 46 0.53 -26.35 -4.60
C PHE A 46 1.46 -27.38 -5.27
N PHE A 47 2.78 -27.23 -5.14
CA PHE A 47 3.73 -28.18 -5.73
C PHE A 47 3.63 -29.58 -5.13
N ALA A 48 3.26 -29.70 -3.85
CA ALA A 48 3.06 -30.99 -3.20
C ALA A 48 1.75 -31.68 -3.61
N SER A 49 0.70 -30.90 -3.91
CA SER A 49 -0.65 -31.41 -4.16
C SER A 49 -1.03 -31.51 -5.65
N ALA A 50 -0.37 -30.75 -6.53
CA ALA A 50 -0.72 -30.71 -7.95
C ALA A 50 -0.36 -32.03 -8.66
N SER A 51 -1.28 -32.54 -9.47
CA SER A 51 -1.04 -33.72 -10.32
C SER A 51 -0.29 -33.33 -11.61
N LEU A 52 0.35 -34.31 -12.26
CA LEU A 52 0.99 -34.08 -13.56
C LEU A 52 0.00 -33.62 -14.64
N SER A 53 -1.27 -34.06 -14.57
CA SER A 53 -2.31 -33.63 -15.50
C SER A 53 -2.65 -32.15 -15.36
N PHE A 54 -2.59 -31.61 -14.13
CA PHE A 54 -2.85 -30.20 -13.86
C PHE A 54 -1.93 -29.28 -14.69
N TYR A 55 -0.66 -29.64 -14.86
CA TYR A 55 0.32 -28.86 -15.64
C TYR A 55 0.09 -28.91 -17.17
N LYS A 56 -0.73 -29.84 -17.67
CA LYS A 56 -1.01 -29.99 -19.10
C LYS A 56 -2.31 -29.32 -19.52
N GLU A 57 -3.18 -28.98 -18.56
CA GLU A 57 -4.47 -28.37 -18.82
C GLU A 57 -4.36 -26.86 -19.01
N TYR A 58 -5.13 -26.31 -19.95
CA TYR A 58 -5.30 -24.87 -20.06
C TYR A 58 -6.15 -24.35 -18.90
N LYS A 59 -5.61 -23.38 -18.15
CA LYS A 59 -6.28 -22.74 -17.00
C LYS A 59 -6.14 -21.22 -17.09
N VAL A 60 -7.13 -20.52 -16.56
CA VAL A 60 -7.05 -19.07 -16.34
C VAL A 60 -6.05 -18.80 -15.22
N CYS A 61 -5.10 -17.89 -15.44
CA CYS A 61 -4.11 -17.51 -14.43
C CYS A 61 -4.78 -16.69 -13.32
N SER A 62 -5.07 -17.34 -12.19
CA SER A 62 -5.75 -16.72 -11.06
C SER A 62 -5.24 -17.28 -9.74
N VAL A 63 -5.35 -16.53 -8.65
CA VAL A 63 -4.84 -16.97 -7.33
C VAL A 63 -5.56 -18.24 -6.86
N GLU A 64 -6.81 -18.39 -7.27
CA GLU A 64 -7.69 -19.50 -6.95
C GLU A 64 -7.14 -20.83 -7.50
N MET A 65 -6.30 -20.81 -8.55
CA MET A 65 -5.66 -22.03 -9.09
C MET A 65 -4.66 -22.68 -8.13
N PHE A 66 -4.15 -21.91 -7.16
CA PHE A 66 -3.20 -22.40 -6.15
C PHE A 66 -3.90 -22.89 -4.88
N ILE A 67 -5.23 -22.79 -4.82
CA ILE A 67 -6.05 -23.17 -3.66
C ILE A 67 -6.64 -24.56 -3.92
N PHE A 68 -6.01 -25.58 -3.34
CA PHE A 68 -6.43 -26.99 -3.46
C PHE A 68 -7.34 -27.43 -2.32
N HIS A 69 -7.26 -26.75 -1.19
CA HIS A 69 -8.05 -27.07 0.00
C HIS A 69 -8.81 -25.84 0.51
N SER A 70 -10.05 -26.03 0.95
CA SER A 70 -10.89 -24.95 1.47
C SER A 70 -10.27 -24.21 2.66
N TRP A 71 -9.51 -24.90 3.52
CA TRP A 71 -8.83 -24.29 4.65
C TRP A 71 -7.73 -23.30 4.22
N GLN A 72 -7.14 -23.44 3.03
CA GLN A 72 -6.12 -22.51 2.53
C GLN A 72 -6.74 -21.14 2.22
N ASP A 73 -7.94 -21.13 1.64
CA ASP A 73 -8.67 -19.89 1.38
C ASP A 73 -9.04 -19.18 2.68
N HIS A 74 -9.56 -19.94 3.65
CA HIS A 74 -9.86 -19.42 4.99
C HIS A 74 -8.62 -18.86 5.69
N LEU A 75 -7.49 -19.58 5.65
CA LEU A 75 -6.23 -19.14 6.24
C LEU A 75 -5.70 -17.88 5.56
N ARG A 76 -5.71 -17.83 4.21
CA ARG A 76 -5.30 -16.65 3.43
C ARG A 76 -6.15 -15.43 3.78
N SER A 77 -7.46 -15.60 3.86
CA SER A 77 -8.39 -14.54 4.24
C SER A 77 -8.12 -14.06 5.68
N ALA A 78 -7.96 -14.98 6.63
CA ALA A 78 -7.69 -14.66 8.03
C ALA A 78 -6.36 -13.90 8.21
N ILE A 79 -5.28 -14.35 7.55
CA ILE A 79 -3.98 -13.67 7.58
C ILE A 79 -4.09 -12.25 7.00
N SER A 80 -4.80 -12.09 5.89
CA SER A 80 -4.96 -10.78 5.24
C SER A 80 -5.76 -9.82 6.13
N GLN A 81 -6.83 -10.29 6.77
CA GLN A 81 -7.60 -9.52 7.75
C GLN A 81 -6.77 -9.16 8.99
N PHE A 82 -5.96 -10.10 9.49
CA PHE A 82 -5.06 -9.84 10.61
C PHE A 82 -4.05 -8.72 10.27
N TYR A 83 -3.42 -8.80 9.10
CA TYR A 83 -2.52 -7.73 8.62
C TYR A 83 -3.25 -6.39 8.46
N PHE A 84 -4.47 -6.41 7.89
CA PHE A 84 -5.29 -5.21 7.77
C PHE A 84 -5.53 -4.55 9.13
N LEU A 85 -5.96 -5.31 10.13
CA LEU A 85 -6.26 -4.79 11.46
C LEU A 85 -5.01 -4.19 12.13
N ILE A 86 -3.89 -4.92 12.14
CA ILE A 86 -2.65 -4.46 12.74
C ILE A 86 -2.15 -3.18 12.05
N MET A 87 -2.12 -3.16 10.71
CA MET A 87 -1.68 -1.98 9.97
C MET A 87 -2.60 -0.78 10.16
N CYS A 88 -3.93 -0.98 10.16
CA CYS A 88 -4.90 0.07 10.44
C CYS A 88 -4.69 0.67 11.84
N ILE A 89 -4.50 -0.15 12.87
CA ILE A 89 -4.23 0.33 14.24
C ILE A 89 -2.96 1.19 14.27
N ILE A 90 -1.86 0.71 13.67
CA ILE A 90 -0.58 1.44 13.64
C ILE A 90 -0.73 2.79 12.94
N ILE A 91 -1.45 2.83 11.81
CA ILE A 91 -1.66 4.07 11.04
C ILE A 91 -2.50 5.04 11.85
N VAL A 92 -3.67 4.62 12.34
CA VAL A 92 -4.56 5.51 13.11
C VAL A 92 -3.82 6.07 14.32
N PHE A 93 -3.11 5.22 15.07
CA PHE A 93 -2.30 5.67 16.21
C PHE A 93 -1.25 6.70 15.80
N SER A 94 -0.45 6.39 14.77
CA SER A 94 0.62 7.28 14.29
C SER A 94 0.07 8.63 13.85
N TYR A 95 -1.02 8.63 13.09
CA TYR A 95 -1.65 9.84 12.59
C TYR A 95 -2.27 10.67 13.71
N VAL A 96 -2.97 10.05 14.68
CA VAL A 96 -3.50 10.77 15.84
C VAL A 96 -2.38 11.49 16.61
N LYS A 97 -1.21 10.85 16.78
CA LYS A 97 -0.07 11.48 17.44
C LYS A 97 0.54 12.62 16.61
N ILE A 98 0.75 12.41 15.31
CA ILE A 98 1.22 13.45 14.38
C ILE A 98 0.30 14.67 14.41
N MET A 99 -1.02 14.45 14.36
CA MET A 99 -2.03 15.51 14.42
C MET A 99 -1.96 16.32 15.71
N LYS A 100 -1.74 15.65 16.86
CA LYS A 100 -1.60 16.34 18.15
C LYS A 100 -0.36 17.23 18.18
N VAL A 101 0.79 16.72 17.75
CA VAL A 101 2.05 17.48 17.70
C VAL A 101 1.95 18.65 16.71
N ALA A 102 1.40 18.42 15.52
CA ALA A 102 1.21 19.46 14.51
C ALA A 102 0.29 20.59 14.99
N LYS A 103 -0.80 20.25 15.70
CA LYS A 103 -1.70 21.25 16.31
C LYS A 103 -1.00 22.05 17.41
N ALA A 104 -0.21 21.40 18.27
CA ALA A 104 0.51 22.08 19.34
C ALA A 104 1.57 23.05 18.81
N ALA A 105 2.30 22.66 17.76
CA ALA A 105 3.34 23.49 17.14
C ALA A 105 2.79 24.67 16.32
N SER A 106 1.52 24.61 15.89
CA SER A 106 0.93 25.59 14.97
C SER A 106 0.66 26.97 15.55
N GLY A 107 0.55 27.12 16.87
CA GLY A 107 0.13 28.38 17.50
C GLY A 107 -1.04 29.08 16.78
N GLU A 108 -0.92 30.40 16.56
CA GLU A 108 -1.91 31.22 15.86
C GLU A 108 -1.87 31.13 14.31
N ASN A 109 -0.81 30.58 13.73
CA ASN A 109 -0.59 30.63 12.27
C ASN A 109 -1.25 29.45 11.54
N LYS A 110 -2.58 29.38 11.63
CA LYS A 110 -3.43 28.26 11.17
C LYS A 110 -3.29 27.92 9.68
N LYS A 111 -2.90 28.89 8.83
CA LYS A 111 -2.88 28.75 7.36
C LYS A 111 -1.73 27.88 6.84
N SER A 112 -0.53 28.01 7.40
CA SER A 112 0.64 27.20 7.03
C SER A 112 0.47 25.74 7.48
N THR A 113 -0.01 25.57 8.72
CA THR A 113 -0.31 24.25 9.31
C THR A 113 -1.36 23.49 8.49
N TRP A 114 -2.41 24.15 8.02
CA TRP A 114 -3.44 23.52 7.20
C TRP A 114 -2.91 22.95 5.88
N LYS A 115 -1.92 23.62 5.26
CA LYS A 115 -1.31 23.15 4.00
C LYS A 115 -0.46 21.89 4.20
N GLY A 116 0.32 21.83 5.28
CA GLY A 116 1.08 20.63 5.67
C GLY A 116 0.14 19.48 6.06
N LEU A 117 -0.90 19.78 6.83
CA LEU A 117 -1.90 18.83 7.30
C LEU A 117 -2.66 18.15 6.18
N ARG A 118 -3.08 18.92 5.17
CA ARG A 118 -3.81 18.40 4.00
C ARG A 118 -3.00 17.34 3.26
N THR A 119 -1.68 17.54 3.17
CA THR A 119 -0.78 16.57 2.54
C THR A 119 -0.69 15.28 3.35
N VAL A 120 -0.52 15.40 4.67
CA VAL A 120 -0.50 14.25 5.58
C VAL A 120 -1.81 13.46 5.47
N ILE A 121 -2.96 14.13 5.52
CA ILE A 121 -4.28 13.50 5.40
C ILE A 121 -4.46 12.79 4.05
N LEU A 122 -4.05 13.41 2.94
CA LEU A 122 -4.11 12.78 1.62
C LEU A 122 -3.29 11.49 1.56
N HIS A 123 -2.08 11.47 2.15
CA HIS A 123 -1.29 10.25 2.26
C HIS A 123 -1.95 9.20 3.16
N GLY A 124 -2.59 9.63 4.24
CA GLY A 124 -3.33 8.73 5.13
C GLY A 124 -4.50 8.07 4.42
N PHE A 125 -5.24 8.85 3.62
CA PHE A 125 -6.32 8.36 2.79
C PHE A 125 -5.84 7.39 1.71
N GLN A 126 -4.78 7.75 0.99
CA GLN A 126 -4.17 6.87 -0.01
C GLN A 126 -3.72 5.55 0.61
N LEU A 127 -3.07 5.59 1.77
CA LEU A 127 -2.61 4.41 2.48
C LEU A 127 -3.78 3.54 2.96
N LEU A 128 -4.87 4.16 3.44
CA LEU A 128 -6.09 3.46 3.80
C LEU A 128 -6.68 2.72 2.60
N LEU A 129 -6.75 3.36 1.42
CA LEU A 129 -7.21 2.70 0.20
C LEU A 129 -6.32 1.49 -0.16
N CYS A 130 -5.00 1.62 -0.05
CA CYS A 130 -4.08 0.49 -0.25
C CYS A 130 -4.34 -0.65 0.75
N LEU A 131 -4.65 -0.34 2.00
CA LEU A 131 -4.90 -1.36 3.02
C LEU A 131 -6.20 -2.12 2.80
N ILE A 132 -7.24 -1.46 2.29
CA ILE A 132 -8.52 -2.12 1.98
C ILE A 132 -8.31 -3.29 1.00
N GLN A 133 -7.27 -3.25 0.16
CA GLN A 133 -6.88 -4.38 -0.69
C GLN A 133 -6.73 -5.70 0.09
N LEU A 134 -6.23 -5.67 1.33
CA LEU A 134 -6.07 -6.85 2.19
C LEU A 134 -7.42 -7.46 2.62
N PHE A 135 -8.49 -6.70 2.53
CA PHE A 135 -9.86 -7.15 2.82
C PHE A 135 -10.54 -7.78 1.59
N ASN A 136 -10.00 -7.55 0.39
CA ASN A 136 -10.57 -8.06 -0.86
C ASN A 136 -10.74 -9.59 -0.89
N PRO A 137 -9.77 -10.43 -0.45
CA PRO A 137 -9.96 -11.88 -0.44
C PRO A 137 -11.20 -12.34 0.32
N PHE A 138 -11.53 -11.66 1.42
CA PHE A 138 -12.73 -11.94 2.20
C PHE A 138 -14.00 -11.57 1.45
N ILE A 139 -14.06 -10.36 0.90
CA ILE A 139 -15.22 -9.87 0.11
C ILE A 139 -15.42 -10.76 -1.13
N GLU A 140 -14.36 -10.96 -1.91
CA GLU A 140 -14.38 -11.74 -3.14
C GLU A 140 -14.80 -13.19 -2.87
N GLY A 141 -14.27 -13.84 -1.83
CA GLY A 141 -14.67 -15.19 -1.44
C GLY A 141 -16.14 -15.30 -0.99
N ALA A 142 -16.68 -14.26 -0.36
CA ALA A 142 -18.10 -14.19 0.00
C ALA A 142 -18.99 -13.98 -1.24
N VAL A 143 -18.63 -13.05 -2.12
CA VAL A 143 -19.39 -12.72 -3.33
C VAL A 143 -19.40 -13.89 -4.31
N LEU A 144 -18.28 -14.62 -4.44
CA LEU A 144 -18.18 -15.80 -5.31
C LEU A 144 -19.21 -16.88 -4.96
N LYS A 145 -19.58 -17.01 -3.68
CA LYS A 145 -20.60 -17.95 -3.22
C LYS A 145 -22.03 -17.53 -3.56
N ILE A 146 -22.23 -16.25 -3.87
CA ILE A 146 -23.54 -15.66 -4.17
C ILE A 146 -23.76 -15.67 -5.68
N ASP A 147 -22.89 -15.02 -6.44
CA ASP A 147 -23.01 -14.89 -7.89
C ASP A 147 -21.65 -14.68 -8.57
N PHE A 148 -21.41 -15.45 -9.64
CA PHE A 148 -20.13 -15.45 -10.35
C PHE A 148 -19.92 -14.17 -11.18
N MET A 149 -20.97 -13.63 -11.81
CA MET A 149 -20.85 -12.40 -12.61
C MET A 149 -20.60 -11.18 -11.71
N LEU A 150 -21.26 -11.14 -10.55
CA LEU A 150 -21.02 -10.15 -9.51
C LEU A 150 -19.59 -10.25 -8.98
N TYR A 151 -19.06 -11.46 -8.76
CA TYR A 151 -17.67 -11.67 -8.35
C TYR A 151 -16.68 -11.04 -9.35
N ILE A 152 -16.88 -11.24 -10.66
CA ILE A 152 -16.02 -10.64 -11.69
C ILE A 152 -16.07 -9.11 -11.61
N ASN A 153 -17.27 -8.54 -11.52
CA ASN A 153 -17.46 -7.09 -11.45
C ASN A 153 -16.83 -6.49 -10.19
N VAL A 154 -17.04 -7.13 -9.03
CA VAL A 154 -16.46 -6.71 -7.75
C VAL A 154 -14.95 -6.79 -7.78
N ARG A 155 -14.37 -7.88 -8.31
CA ARG A 155 -12.91 -8.03 -8.42
C ARG A 155 -12.30 -6.96 -9.33
N TYR A 156 -12.94 -6.68 -10.46
CA TYR A 156 -12.50 -5.62 -11.37
C TYR A 156 -12.55 -4.24 -10.68
N PHE A 157 -13.66 -3.92 -10.01
CA PHE A 157 -13.79 -2.69 -9.24
C PHE A 157 -12.73 -2.59 -8.14
N ASN A 158 -12.53 -3.66 -7.37
CA ASN A 158 -11.53 -3.74 -6.31
C ASN A 158 -10.11 -3.50 -6.84
N TYR A 159 -9.79 -4.09 -8.00
CA TYR A 159 -8.51 -3.88 -8.66
C TYR A 159 -8.29 -2.42 -9.04
N ILE A 160 -9.26 -1.78 -9.70
CA ILE A 160 -9.12 -0.37 -10.09
C ILE A 160 -9.03 0.53 -8.86
N THR A 161 -9.92 0.35 -7.88
CA THR A 161 -10.09 1.27 -6.75
C THR A 161 -9.03 1.12 -5.67
N PHE A 162 -8.66 -0.11 -5.30
CA PHE A 162 -7.79 -0.36 -4.15
C PHE A 162 -6.35 -0.73 -4.54
N ILE A 163 -6.11 -1.08 -5.80
CA ILE A 163 -4.77 -1.46 -6.29
C ILE A 163 -4.21 -0.39 -7.21
N LEU A 164 -4.92 -0.09 -8.30
CA LEU A 164 -4.41 0.79 -9.34
C LEU A 164 -4.45 2.26 -8.90
N ALA A 165 -5.63 2.78 -8.56
CA ALA A 165 -5.81 4.20 -8.22
C ALA A 165 -4.87 4.69 -7.10
N PRO A 166 -4.69 3.97 -5.96
CA PRO A 166 -3.82 4.43 -4.88
C PRO A 166 -2.33 4.45 -5.27
N ARG A 167 -1.91 3.55 -6.17
CA ARG A 167 -0.54 3.53 -6.70
C ARG A 167 -0.32 4.69 -7.67
N CYS A 168 -1.28 4.97 -8.54
CA CYS A 168 -1.25 6.12 -9.45
C CYS A 168 -1.27 7.47 -8.70
N LEU A 169 -1.88 7.52 -7.51
CA LEU A 169 -1.85 8.70 -6.64
C LEU A 169 -0.44 8.99 -6.07
N SER A 170 0.44 7.99 -5.94
CA SER A 170 1.78 8.23 -5.35
C SER A 170 2.64 9.18 -6.20
N PRO A 171 2.83 8.96 -7.52
CA PRO A 171 3.54 9.89 -8.39
C PRO A 171 2.86 11.26 -8.50
N LEU A 172 1.52 11.31 -8.43
CA LEU A 172 0.77 12.57 -8.47
C LEU A 172 1.05 13.41 -7.23
N ILE A 173 1.00 12.80 -6.04
CA ILE A 173 1.14 13.54 -4.78
C ILE A 173 2.61 13.85 -4.47
N TYR A 174 3.54 12.93 -4.75
CA TYR A 174 4.97 13.07 -4.41
C TYR A 174 5.85 13.58 -5.57
N GLY A 175 5.41 13.44 -6.82
CA GLY A 175 6.16 13.88 -8.00
C GLY A 175 5.56 15.15 -8.60
N LEU A 176 4.43 15.04 -9.29
CA LEU A 176 3.83 16.12 -10.08
C LEU A 176 3.42 17.35 -9.26
N ARG A 177 3.22 17.20 -7.95
CA ARG A 177 2.92 18.31 -7.04
C ARG A 177 4.14 19.15 -6.69
N ASP A 178 5.35 18.60 -6.79
CA ASP A 178 6.58 19.35 -6.56
C ASP A 178 6.92 20.17 -7.80
N GLU A 179 7.01 21.50 -7.65
CA GLU A 179 7.19 22.41 -8.78
C GLU A 179 8.52 22.16 -9.52
N LYS A 180 9.58 21.79 -8.80
CA LYS A 180 10.89 21.50 -9.43
C LYS A 180 10.82 20.21 -10.23
N PHE A 181 10.26 19.15 -9.64
CA PHE A 181 10.07 17.88 -10.33
C PHE A 181 9.15 18.04 -11.55
N PHE A 182 8.06 18.80 -11.41
CA PHE A 182 7.13 19.06 -12.49
C PHE A 182 7.77 19.85 -13.64
N ASN A 183 8.55 20.88 -13.33
CA ASN A 183 9.26 21.66 -14.33
C ASN A 183 10.33 20.83 -15.05
N ALA A 184 11.09 20.01 -14.32
CA ALA A 184 12.04 19.07 -14.91
C ALA A 184 11.34 18.06 -15.83
N LEU A 185 10.24 17.46 -15.38
CA LEU A 185 9.44 16.55 -16.20
C LEU A 185 8.94 17.24 -17.48
N LYS A 186 8.42 18.47 -17.36
CA LYS A 186 7.93 19.27 -18.50
C LYS A 186 9.08 19.58 -19.47
N TYR A 187 10.26 19.92 -18.97
CA TYR A 187 11.46 20.14 -19.78
C TYR A 187 11.84 18.88 -20.58
N PHE A 188 11.86 17.69 -19.94
CA PHE A 188 12.16 16.44 -20.63
C PHE A 188 11.10 16.03 -21.65
N VAL A 189 9.80 16.17 -21.32
CA VAL A 189 8.69 15.84 -22.23
C VAL A 189 8.66 16.78 -23.43
N LEU A 190 9.02 18.04 -23.24
CA LEU A 190 9.14 19.03 -24.32
C LEU A 190 10.53 19.00 -24.98
N CYS A 191 11.36 17.98 -24.75
CA CYS A 191 12.71 17.85 -25.33
C CYS A 191 13.56 19.13 -25.22
N GLY A 192 13.43 19.88 -24.11
CA GLY A 192 14.17 21.11 -23.87
C GLY A 192 13.77 22.32 -24.73
N LEU A 193 12.60 22.30 -25.38
CA LEU A 193 12.09 23.41 -26.19
C LEU A 193 11.79 24.68 -25.38
N ASP A 194 11.48 24.54 -24.09
CA ASP A 194 11.23 25.68 -23.20
C ASP A 194 12.45 25.92 -22.28
N LYS A 195 13.26 26.92 -22.65
CA LYS A 195 14.50 27.29 -21.95
C LYS A 195 14.24 27.93 -20.57
N ASN A 196 13.01 28.32 -20.26
CA ASN A 196 12.64 28.87 -18.95
C ASN A 196 12.42 27.79 -17.89
N LEU A 197 12.42 26.50 -18.27
CA LEU A 197 12.17 25.35 -17.41
C LEU A 197 13.44 24.53 -17.11
N GLN A 198 14.62 25.14 -17.19
CA GLN A 198 15.88 24.42 -16.88
C GLN A 198 15.84 23.84 -15.45
N PRO A 199 16.20 22.54 -15.29
CA PRO A 199 16.19 21.86 -13.99
C PRO A 199 17.27 22.38 -13.02
#